data_AF-A0A2U1L9L6-F1
#
_entry.id   AF-A0A2U1L9L6-F1
#
_cell.length_a   1.000
_cell.length_b   1.000
_cell.length_c   1.000
_cell.angle_alpha   90.00
_cell.angle_beta   90.00
_cell.angle_gamma   90.00
#
_symmetry.space_group_name_H-M   'P 1'
#
loop_
_entity.id
_entity.type
_entity.pdbx_description
1 polymer ?
#
loop_
_entity_poly.entity_id
_entity_poly.type
_entity_poly.pdbx_seq_one_letter_code
_entity_poly.pdbx_strand_id
1 'polypeptide(L)' 'MESHTNFHEDQMNVFVCNIAEDNLCDHITPASVDIVTLFRLEKMPIVLHNIGRVLKPNGYVLLQDYAIGDYAQAMLMINN' A
#
# COMPACT_ATOMS: atom_id res chain seq x y z
N MET A 1 -5.82 -10.63 -15.07
CA MET A 1 -6.62 -9.51 -14.52
C MET A 1 -7.49 -8.89 -15.62
N GLU A 2 -6.92 -8.63 -16.80
CA GLU A 2 -7.60 -8.17 -18.04
C GLU A 2 -8.81 -9.01 -18.51
N SER A 3 -8.88 -10.30 -18.17
CA SER A 3 -9.90 -11.22 -18.71
C SER A 3 -11.17 -11.34 -17.87
N HIS A 4 -11.32 -10.54 -16.80
CA HIS A 4 -12.53 -10.57 -15.97
C HIS A 4 -13.59 -9.60 -16.50
N THR A 5 -14.84 -10.06 -16.59
CA THR A 5 -15.97 -9.30 -17.16
C THR A 5 -16.31 -7.99 -16.42
N ASN A 6 -15.81 -7.79 -15.21
CA ASN A 6 -16.00 -6.58 -14.41
C ASN A 6 -14.74 -5.68 -14.36
N PHE A 7 -13.73 -5.98 -15.18
CA PHE A 7 -12.55 -5.13 -15.27
C PHE A 7 -12.88 -3.86 -16.03
N HIS A 8 -12.68 -2.73 -15.37
CA HIS A 8 -12.95 -1.39 -15.89
C HIS A 8 -11.70 -0.54 -15.67
N GLU A 9 -10.96 -0.26 -16.75
CA GLU A 9 -9.69 0.47 -16.70
C GLU A 9 -9.88 1.90 -16.16
N ASP A 10 -11.03 2.52 -16.41
CA ASP A 10 -11.42 3.86 -15.92
C ASP A 10 -11.60 3.93 -14.40
N GLN A 11 -11.69 2.79 -13.72
CA GLN A 11 -11.80 2.70 -12.26
C GLN A 11 -10.46 2.37 -11.59
N MET A 12 -9.39 2.22 -12.37
CA MET A 12 -8.06 1.87 -11.85
C MET A 12 -7.05 2.95 -12.18
N ASN A 13 -6.20 3.27 -11.20
CA ASN A 13 -5.03 4.10 -11.41
C ASN A 13 -3.81 3.29 -10.96
N VAL A 14 -3.06 2.77 -11.93
CA VAL A 14 -1.88 1.92 -11.67
C VAL A 14 -0.62 2.73 -11.96
N PHE A 15 0.27 2.80 -10.99
CA PHE A 15 1.54 3.50 -11.10
C PHE A 15 2.63 2.80 -10.29
N VAL A 16 3.89 3.05 -10.66
CA VAL A 16 5.06 2.57 -9.91
C VAL A 16 5.45 3.65 -8.92
N CYS A 17 5.63 3.28 -7.65
CA CYS A 17 6.02 4.20 -6.59
C CYS A 17 6.80 3.46 -5.50
N ASN A 18 7.98 3.96 -5.17
CA ASN A 18 8.67 3.63 -3.94
C ASN A 18 8.09 4.46 -2.79
N ILE A 19 7.18 3.86 -2.03
CA ILE A 19 6.47 4.50 -0.92
C ILE A 19 7.37 5.17 0.15
N ALA A 20 8.64 4.73 0.26
CA ALA A 20 9.59 5.26 1.24
C ALA A 20 10.43 6.44 0.72
N GLU A 21 10.42 6.71 -0.59
CA GLU A 21 11.27 7.72 -1.23
C GLU A 21 10.45 8.72 -2.05
N ASP A 22 9.43 8.23 -2.75
CA ASP A 22 8.62 9.00 -3.67
C ASP A 22 7.47 9.72 -2.95
N ASN A 23 7.02 10.82 -3.56
CA ASN A 23 5.90 11.59 -3.09
C ASN A 23 4.58 11.05 -3.65
N LEU A 24 3.76 10.42 -2.80
CA LEU A 24 2.46 9.89 -3.22
C LEU A 24 1.52 10.93 -3.84
N CYS A 25 1.68 12.20 -3.46
CA CYS A 25 0.86 13.29 -3.97
C CYS A 25 1.09 13.57 -5.46
N ASP A 26 2.13 13.01 -6.07
CA ASP A 26 2.40 13.14 -7.51
C ASP A 26 1.45 12.27 -8.35
N HIS A 27 0.86 11.24 -7.73
CA HIS A 27 -0.06 10.29 -8.38
C HIS A 27 -1.48 10.30 -7.80
N ILE A 28 -1.61 10.68 -6.52
CA ILE A 28 -2.88 10.62 -5.78
C ILE A 28 -3.16 11.98 -5.18
N THR A 29 -4.38 12.48 -5.36
CA THR A 29 -4.81 13.74 -4.75
C THR A 29 -4.71 13.68 -3.22
N PRO A 30 -4.19 14.71 -2.54
CA PRO A 30 -4.17 14.76 -1.07
C PRO A 30 -5.57 14.57 -0.46
N ALA A 31 -5.64 13.90 0.69
CA ALA A 31 -6.89 13.62 1.42
C ALA A 31 -8.04 13.09 0.53
N SER A 32 -7.75 12.20 -0.42
CA SER A 32 -8.74 11.62 -1.34
C SER A 32 -9.02 10.13 -1.09
N VAL A 33 -8.12 9.45 -0.38
CA VAL A 33 -8.18 7.99 -0.16
C VAL A 33 -8.92 7.68 1.12
N ASP A 34 -9.93 6.81 1.05
CA ASP A 34 -10.69 6.36 2.22
C ASP A 34 -10.00 5.20 2.96
N ILE A 35 -9.41 4.27 2.21
CA ILE A 35 -8.78 3.05 2.75
C ILE A 35 -7.45 2.81 2.04
N VAL A 36 -6.40 2.57 2.81
CA VAL A 36 -5.09 2.12 2.31
C VAL A 36 -4.81 0.72 2.84
N THR A 37 -4.57 -0.23 1.93
CA THR A 37 -4.15 -1.59 2.28
C THR A 37 -2.68 -1.76 1.94
N LEU A 38 -1.88 -2.15 2.92
CA LEU A 38 -0.46 -2.39 2.76
C LEU A 38 -0.13 -3.85 3.06
N PHE A 39 0.73 -4.43 2.23
CA PHE A 39 1.26 -5.77 2.40
C PHE A 39 2.76 -5.66 2.67
N ARG A 40 3.20 -6.19 3.82
CA ARG A 40 4.61 -6.21 4.28
C ARG A 40 5.23 -4.81 4.37
N LEU A 41 5.43 -4.29 5.59
CA LEU A 41 6.01 -2.96 5.78
C LEU A 41 7.47 -3.01 6.20
N GLU A 42 8.31 -2.32 5.43
CA GLU A 42 9.64 -1.89 5.86
C GLU A 42 9.63 -0.36 6.02
N LYS A 43 10.46 0.18 6.92
CA LYS A 43 10.57 1.64 7.17
C LYS A 43 9.23 2.32 7.57
N MET A 44 8.46 1.67 8.45
CA MET A 44 7.11 2.10 8.90
C MET A 44 6.91 3.61 9.11
N PRO A 45 7.77 4.36 9.83
CA PRO A 45 7.51 5.76 10.12
C PRO A 45 7.38 6.64 8.87
N ILE A 46 8.25 6.41 7.88
CA ILE A 46 8.28 7.20 6.63
C ILE A 46 7.08 6.85 5.76
N VAL A 47 6.78 5.55 5.67
CA VAL A 47 5.63 5.04 4.90
C VAL A 47 4.32 5.60 5.44
N LEU A 48 4.10 5.55 6.76
CA LEU A 48 2.89 6.08 7.37
C LEU A 48 2.76 7.60 7.19
N HIS A 49 3.87 8.34 7.25
CA HIS A 49 3.86 9.77 6.98
C HIS A 49 3.39 10.07 5.55
N ASN A 50 3.91 9.35 4.55
CA ASN A 50 3.50 9.54 3.16
C ASN A 50 2.02 9.16 2.93
N ILE A 51 1.55 8.07 3.54
CA ILE A 51 0.15 7.64 3.47
C ILE A 51 -0.77 8.70 4.09
N GLY A 52 -0.40 9.26 5.24
CA GLY A 52 -1.19 10.28 5.92
C GLY A 52 -1.49 11.51 5.06
N ARG A 53 -0.68 11.81 4.04
CA ARG A 53 -0.89 12.94 3.13
C ARG A 53 -2.04 12.73 2.14
N VAL A 54 -2.28 11.48 1.73
CA VAL A 54 -3.33 11.13 0.76
C VAL A 54 -4.59 10.59 1.43
N LEU A 55 -4.47 10.13 2.67
CA LEU A 55 -5.58 9.58 3.44
C LEU A 55 -6.53 10.71 3.86
N LYS A 56 -7.84 10.47 3.69
CA LYS A 56 -8.88 11.36 4.21
C LYS A 56 -8.84 11.44 5.73
N PRO A 57 -9.34 12.53 6.32
CA PRO A 57 -9.69 12.54 7.74
C PRO A 57 -10.62 11.35 8.06
N ASN A 58 -10.28 10.57 9.09
CA ASN A 58 -10.97 9.33 9.47
C ASN A 58 -10.85 8.16 8.47
N GLY A 59 -9.94 8.24 7.49
CA GLY A 59 -9.60 7.10 6.65
C GLY A 59 -8.92 5.99 7.45
N TYR A 60 -8.93 4.78 6.89
CA TYR A 60 -8.37 3.59 7.54
C TYR A 60 -7.12 3.10 6.83
N VAL A 61 -6.14 2.64 7.62
CA VAL A 61 -4.99 1.90 7.11
C VAL A 61 -5.12 0.45 7.56
N LEU A 62 -5.25 -0.46 6.62
CA LEU A 62 -5.20 -1.90 6.86
C LEU A 62 -3.77 -2.38 6.62
N LEU A 63 -3.11 -2.75 7.72
CA LEU A 63 -1.77 -3.31 7.68
C LEU A 63 -1.86 -4.84 7.67
N GLN A 64 -1.35 -5.47 6.62
CA GLN A 64 -1.14 -6.90 6.57
C GLN A 64 0.36 -7.18 6.57
N ASP A 65 0.87 -7.56 7.73
CA ASP A 65 2.28 -7.88 7.93
C ASP A 65 2.44 -9.29 8.50
N TYR A 66 3.64 -9.84 8.34
CA TYR A 66 4.00 -11.10 8.95
C TYR A 66 4.38 -10.87 10.41
N ALA A 67 3.78 -11.66 11.30
CA ALA A 67 4.19 -11.66 12.69
C ALA A 67 5.58 -12.30 12.81
N ILE A 68 6.37 -11.78 13.76
CA ILE A 68 7.68 -12.35 14.05
C ILE A 68 7.52 -13.82 14.47
N GLY A 69 8.21 -14.72 13.78
CA GLY A 69 8.16 -16.16 14.00
C GLY A 69 6.98 -16.87 13.32
N ASP A 70 6.16 -16.18 12.54
CA ASP A 70 5.12 -16.86 11.76
C ASP A 70 5.70 -17.63 10.57
N TYR A 71 4.92 -18.60 10.08
CA TYR A 71 5.34 -19.48 8.99
C TYR A 71 5.65 -18.72 7.70
N ALA A 72 4.93 -17.63 7.43
CA ALA A 72 5.12 -16.84 6.23
C ALA A 72 6.41 -16.00 6.30
N GLN A 73 6.75 -15.44 7.47
CA GLN A 73 8.04 -14.80 7.73
C GLN A 73 9.18 -15.80 7.58
N ALA A 74 9.06 -16.99 8.19
CA ALA A 74 10.09 -18.02 8.09
C ALA A 74 10.33 -18.45 6.63
N MET A 75 9.26 -18.67 5.87
CA MET A 75 9.34 -19.02 4.45
C MET A 75 9.96 -17.89 3.62
N LEU A 76 9.68 -16.63 3.94
CA LEU A 76 10.30 -15.48 3.30
C LEU A 76 11.83 -15.47 3.54
N MET A 77 12.26 -15.70 4.78
CA MET A 77 13.70 -15.68 5.13
C MET A 77 14.49 -16.82 4.53
N ILE A 78 13.87 -17.99 4.28
CA ILE A 78 14.53 -19.15 3.65
C ILE A 78 14.85 -18.91 2.17
N ASN A 79 14.08 -18.06 1.49
CA ASN A 79 14.17 -17.85 0.04
C ASN A 79 14.98 -16.61 -0.37
N ASN A 80 15.66 -15.93 0.58
CA ASN A 80 16.57 -14.81 0.34
C ASN A 80 18.01 -15.20 0.67
#